data_AF-A0A0S8J3F7-F1
#
_entry.id   AF-A0A0S8J3F7-F1
#
_cell.length_a   1.000
_cell.length_b   1.000
_cell.length_c   1.000
_cell.angle_alpha   90.00
_cell.angle_beta   90.00
_cell.angle_gamma   90.00
#
_symmetry.space_group_name_H-M   'P 1'
#
loop_
_entity.id
_entity.type
_entity.pdbx_description
1 polymer ?
#
loop_
_entity_poly.entity_id
_entity_poly.type
_entity_poly.pdbx_seq_one_letter_code
_entity_poly.pdbx_strand_id
1 'polypeptide(L)'
;MKLKTILALVLTIILLVFARKTSMVRSVYMEAEKGKVKIEHYTVPKKEGAGDAVIPVNIKGIENQENRVLLLYRFKKKESGTLTDYFSTSMIPDQKNVAGFKGIIPHQPKGDLTFYYIKVVDENGQTTLTLPRTKNSKVKPIRLRFEGEVPGTVLLPHILAMFGGVFFAFLSFFSIFELKGKKITLQRSVNLSRMTLGILFLGTFPLGWALNWYAFGVLWEAFPFGKDITDNKTQIVFLFWLLTLIFVKGSFLSGDSRKNILGEKTYFWMVFASFLVTILMYLVPHSL
;
A
#
# COMPACT_ATOMS: atom_id res chain seq x y z
N MET A 1 17.99 29.49 6.08
CA MET A 1 17.26 28.78 5.00
C MET A 1 17.85 27.39 4.73
N LYS A 2 19.15 27.26 4.44
CA LYS A 2 19.79 25.97 4.09
C LYS A 2 19.59 24.85 5.14
N LEU A 3 19.81 25.13 6.43
CA LEU A 3 19.67 24.12 7.49
C LEU A 3 18.26 23.50 7.57
N LYS A 4 17.21 24.30 7.39
CA LYS A 4 15.81 23.85 7.49
C LYS A 4 15.39 22.99 6.31
N THR A 5 15.85 23.36 5.12
CA THR A 5 15.65 22.57 3.91
C THR A 5 16.34 21.21 4.04
N ILE A 6 17.57 21.18 4.55
CA ILE A 6 18.30 19.94 4.83
C ILE A 6 17.54 19.11 5.88
N LEU A 7 17.10 19.73 6.97
CA LEU A 7 16.35 19.05 8.02
C LEU A 7 15.01 18.47 7.50
N ALA A 8 14.24 19.24 6.73
CA ALA A 8 13.00 18.78 6.11
C ALA A 8 13.25 17.58 5.18
N LEU A 9 14.34 17.64 4.39
CA LEU A 9 14.73 16.55 3.51
C LEU A 9 15.08 15.28 4.30
N VAL A 10 15.92 15.40 5.33
CA VAL A 10 16.31 14.27 6.19
C VAL A 10 15.09 13.64 6.87
N LEU A 11 14.20 14.45 7.43
CA LEU A 11 12.96 13.96 8.07
C LEU A 11 12.03 13.27 7.06
N THR A 12 11.94 13.79 5.84
CA THR A 12 11.16 13.17 4.76
C THR A 12 11.76 11.81 4.36
N ILE A 13 13.09 11.71 4.26
CA ILE A 13 13.78 10.44 3.96
C ILE A 13 13.56 9.43 5.09
N ILE A 14 13.60 9.85 6.36
CA ILE A 14 13.32 9.00 7.51
C ILE A 14 11.90 8.42 7.41
N LEU A 15 10.90 9.26 7.09
CA LEU A 15 9.52 8.79 6.88
C LEU A 15 9.38 7.85 5.68
N LEU A 16 10.10 8.10 4.58
CA LEU A 16 10.13 7.21 3.43
C LEU A 16 10.67 5.83 3.81
N VAL A 17 11.80 5.80 4.52
CA VAL A 17 12.40 4.55 5.00
C VAL A 17 11.47 3.83 5.97
N PHE A 18 10.80 4.57 6.86
CA PHE A 18 9.80 4.02 7.78
C PHE A 18 8.62 3.41 7.02
N ALA A 19 8.01 4.14 6.09
CA ALA A 19 6.90 3.67 5.26
C ALA A 19 7.26 2.41 4.45
N ARG A 20 8.48 2.37 3.89
CA ARG A 20 8.99 1.17 3.21
C ARG A 20 9.13 0.00 4.19
N LYS A 21 9.59 0.26 5.42
CA LYS A 21 9.77 -0.76 6.47
C LYS A 21 8.46 -1.30 7.04
N THR A 22 7.38 -0.53 7.02
CA THR A 22 6.08 -0.91 7.59
C THR A 22 5.05 -1.41 6.55
N SER A 23 5.40 -1.44 5.26
CA SER A 23 4.54 -2.03 4.22
C SER A 23 4.07 -3.45 4.58
N MET A 24 2.76 -3.69 4.47
CA MET A 24 2.11 -4.95 4.85
C MET A 24 2.21 -6.04 3.79
N VAL A 25 2.56 -5.70 2.54
CA VAL A 25 2.62 -6.64 1.42
C VAL A 25 4.04 -7.16 1.26
N ARG A 26 4.32 -8.22 2.05
CA ARG A 26 5.61 -8.92 2.03
C ARG A 26 5.40 -10.43 1.99
N SER A 27 6.36 -11.11 1.38
CA SER A 27 6.50 -12.55 1.51
C SER A 27 6.83 -12.90 2.96
N VAL A 28 5.96 -13.68 3.59
CA VAL A 28 6.13 -14.19 4.95
C VAL A 28 6.50 -15.65 4.85
N TYR A 29 7.57 -16.04 5.52
CA TYR A 29 7.92 -17.44 5.66
C TYR A 29 6.91 -18.13 6.58
N MET A 30 6.36 -19.25 6.11
CA MET A 30 5.49 -20.10 6.89
C MET A 30 5.95 -21.54 6.79
N GLU A 31 5.82 -22.24 7.90
CA GLU A 31 6.11 -23.67 7.96
C GLU A 31 5.02 -24.42 8.72
N ALA A 32 4.83 -25.67 8.35
CA ALA A 32 4.00 -26.61 9.07
C ALA A 32 4.69 -27.97 9.06
N GLU A 33 4.62 -28.66 10.18
CA GLU A 33 5.25 -29.97 10.35
C GLU A 33 4.30 -30.93 11.06
N LYS A 34 4.29 -32.17 10.59
CA LYS A 34 3.60 -33.29 11.23
C LYS A 34 4.29 -34.61 10.85
N GLY A 35 4.81 -35.32 11.84
CA GLY A 35 5.56 -36.56 11.61
C GLY A 35 6.84 -36.27 10.83
N LYS A 36 7.09 -37.01 9.73
CA LYS A 36 8.25 -36.81 8.85
C LYS A 36 8.03 -35.74 7.76
N VAL A 37 6.81 -35.22 7.63
CA VAL A 37 6.44 -34.28 6.56
C VAL A 37 6.54 -32.85 7.07
N LYS A 38 7.35 -32.04 6.38
CA LYS A 38 7.50 -30.60 6.65
C LYS A 38 7.22 -29.80 5.38
N ILE A 39 6.33 -28.81 5.46
CA ILE A 39 6.04 -27.84 4.40
C ILE A 39 6.69 -26.52 4.77
N GLU A 40 7.46 -25.94 3.87
CA GLU A 40 8.12 -24.64 3.98
C GLU A 40 7.71 -23.79 2.76
N HIS A 41 7.16 -22.60 3.00
CA HIS A 41 6.65 -21.75 1.93
C HIS A 41 6.81 -20.27 2.29
N TYR A 42 7.34 -19.50 1.34
CA TYR A 42 7.24 -18.04 1.37
C TYR A 42 5.96 -17.61 0.66
N THR A 43 5.08 -16.89 1.36
CA THR A 43 3.84 -16.41 0.74
C THR A 43 4.13 -15.58 -0.50
N VAL A 44 3.27 -15.74 -1.51
CA VAL A 44 3.26 -14.89 -2.69
C VAL A 44 2.10 -13.91 -2.51
N PRO A 45 2.34 -12.71 -1.95
CA PRO A 45 1.26 -11.79 -1.61
C PRO A 45 0.68 -11.11 -2.86
N LYS A 46 1.47 -11.00 -3.94
CA LYS A 46 1.06 -10.41 -5.21
C LYS A 46 1.70 -11.08 -6.43
N LYS A 47 0.98 -11.04 -7.56
CA LYS A 47 1.49 -11.37 -8.91
C LYS A 47 1.32 -10.15 -9.80
N GLU A 48 2.43 -9.63 -10.29
CA GLU A 48 2.46 -8.47 -11.18
C GLU A 48 2.49 -8.91 -12.66
N GLY A 49 1.72 -8.21 -13.50
CA GLY A 49 1.70 -8.39 -14.95
C GLY A 49 0.97 -9.65 -15.43
N ALA A 50 1.06 -9.91 -16.73
CA ALA A 50 0.38 -11.01 -17.40
C ALA A 50 0.87 -12.40 -16.93
N GLY A 51 0.03 -13.40 -17.14
CA GLY A 51 0.33 -14.81 -16.89
C GLY A 51 -0.02 -15.31 -15.50
N ASP A 52 0.17 -16.61 -15.32
CA ASP A 52 -0.24 -17.34 -14.14
C ASP A 52 0.65 -17.03 -12.93
N ALA A 53 0.10 -17.17 -11.73
CA ALA A 53 0.87 -17.06 -10.51
C ALA A 53 1.48 -18.41 -10.14
N VAL A 54 2.81 -18.43 -10.01
CA VAL A 54 3.56 -19.61 -9.58
C VAL A 54 3.73 -19.56 -8.06
N ILE A 55 3.30 -20.62 -7.37
CA ILE A 55 3.39 -20.78 -5.92
C ILE A 55 4.48 -21.82 -5.62
N PRO A 56 5.71 -21.38 -5.29
CA PRO A 56 6.81 -22.29 -4.95
C PRO A 56 6.68 -22.77 -3.51
N VAL A 57 6.84 -24.07 -3.29
CA VAL A 57 6.78 -24.70 -1.96
C VAL A 57 7.89 -25.72 -1.84
N ASN A 58 8.53 -25.77 -0.67
CA ASN A 58 9.46 -26.84 -0.34
C ASN A 58 8.79 -27.83 0.62
N ILE A 59 8.82 -29.12 0.28
CA ILE A 59 8.25 -30.20 1.07
C ILE A 59 9.34 -31.23 1.32
N LYS A 60 9.62 -31.49 2.60
CA LYS A 60 10.55 -32.52 3.04
C LYS A 60 9.78 -33.73 3.52
N GLY A 61 10.32 -34.93 3.29
CA GLY A 61 9.73 -36.20 3.73
C GLY A 61 8.69 -36.81 2.79
N ILE A 62 8.50 -36.24 1.60
CA ILE A 62 7.71 -36.82 0.50
C ILE A 62 8.55 -36.65 -0.76
N GLU A 63 9.24 -37.70 -1.19
CA GLU A 63 10.08 -37.67 -2.39
C GLU A 63 9.27 -38.12 -3.61
N ASN A 64 9.22 -37.29 -4.65
CA ASN A 64 8.72 -37.62 -6.00
C ASN A 64 7.33 -38.29 -6.09
N GLN A 65 6.33 -37.83 -5.31
CA GLN A 65 4.94 -38.32 -5.43
C GLN A 65 3.99 -37.20 -5.90
N GLU A 66 3.85 -37.08 -7.23
CA GLU A 66 3.18 -36.00 -7.97
C GLU A 66 1.68 -35.78 -7.66
N ASN A 67 1.04 -36.58 -6.81
CA ASN A 67 -0.39 -36.44 -6.47
C ASN A 67 -0.67 -36.24 -4.98
N ARG A 68 0.38 -36.10 -4.16
CA ARG A 68 0.23 -35.94 -2.71
C ARG A 68 0.24 -34.50 -2.26
N VAL A 69 0.61 -33.59 -3.14
CA VAL A 69 0.70 -32.16 -2.84
C VAL A 69 -0.31 -31.42 -3.68
N LEU A 70 -1.33 -30.89 -3.02
CA LEU A 70 -2.44 -30.19 -3.63
C LEU A 70 -2.38 -28.70 -3.29
N LEU A 71 -2.53 -27.86 -4.30
CA LEU A 71 -2.81 -26.45 -4.14
C LEU A 71 -4.32 -26.25 -4.24
N LEU A 72 -4.93 -25.79 -3.16
CA LEU A 72 -6.34 -25.40 -3.16
C LEU A 72 -6.44 -23.88 -3.21
N TYR A 73 -7.19 -23.36 -4.16
CA TYR A 73 -7.37 -21.93 -4.35
C TYR A 73 -8.80 -21.59 -4.70
N ARG A 74 -9.23 -20.38 -4.38
CA ARG A 74 -10.52 -19.83 -4.77
C ARG A 74 -10.39 -18.35 -5.11
N PHE A 75 -11.26 -17.89 -5.98
CA PHE A 75 -11.25 -16.52 -6.44
C PHE A 75 -12.30 -15.70 -5.70
N LYS A 76 -11.96 -14.44 -5.44
CA LYS A 76 -12.91 -13.41 -5.06
C LYS A 76 -12.96 -12.40 -6.20
N LYS A 77 -14.06 -12.44 -6.96
CA LYS A 77 -14.28 -11.47 -8.03
C LYS A 77 -14.51 -10.10 -7.42
N LYS A 78 -13.80 -9.09 -7.91
CA LYS A 78 -13.91 -7.71 -7.44
C LYS A 78 -15.30 -7.11 -7.66
N GLU A 79 -15.93 -7.38 -8.81
CA GLU A 79 -17.23 -6.80 -9.20
C GLU A 79 -18.40 -7.25 -8.31
N SER A 80 -18.53 -8.56 -8.08
CA SER A 80 -19.61 -9.13 -7.28
C SER A 80 -19.26 -9.27 -5.79
N GLY A 81 -17.96 -9.27 -5.46
CA GLY A 81 -17.46 -9.62 -4.14
C GLY A 81 -17.68 -11.09 -3.76
N THR A 82 -18.22 -11.92 -4.67
CA THR A 82 -18.55 -13.32 -4.43
C THR A 82 -17.28 -14.18 -4.43
N LEU A 83 -17.22 -15.11 -3.49
CA LEU A 83 -16.18 -16.14 -3.44
C LEU A 83 -16.64 -17.33 -4.26
N THR A 84 -15.78 -17.85 -5.12
CA THR A 84 -15.99 -19.16 -5.75
C THR A 84 -15.77 -20.29 -4.74
N ASP A 85 -16.21 -21.48 -5.12
CA ASP A 85 -15.74 -22.70 -4.50
C ASP A 85 -14.23 -22.89 -4.70
N TYR A 86 -13.64 -23.79 -3.92
CA TYR A 86 -12.23 -24.13 -4.04
C TYR A 86 -12.00 -25.02 -5.25
N PHE A 87 -11.08 -24.58 -6.10
CA PHE A 87 -10.41 -25.40 -7.09
C PHE A 87 -9.23 -26.11 -6.42
N SER A 88 -8.91 -27.31 -6.92
CA SER A 88 -7.78 -28.10 -6.46
C SER A 88 -6.93 -28.49 -7.65
N THR A 89 -5.62 -28.29 -7.56
CA THR A 89 -4.66 -28.75 -8.57
C THR A 89 -3.51 -29.47 -7.89
N SER A 90 -3.00 -30.54 -8.51
CA SER A 90 -1.73 -31.15 -8.10
C SER A 90 -0.59 -30.16 -8.35
N MET A 91 0.38 -30.12 -7.43
CA MET A 91 1.60 -29.33 -7.58
C MET A 91 2.64 -30.14 -8.36
N ILE A 92 3.35 -29.47 -9.26
CA ILE A 92 4.35 -30.08 -10.15
C ILE A 92 5.71 -30.08 -9.43
N PRO A 93 6.45 -31.19 -9.35
CA PRO A 93 7.77 -31.22 -8.74
C PRO A 93 8.76 -30.34 -9.51
N ASP A 94 9.67 -29.69 -8.79
CA ASP A 94 10.71 -28.85 -9.38
C ASP A 94 11.90 -29.71 -9.79
N GLN A 95 12.19 -29.77 -11.09
CA GLN A 95 13.29 -30.58 -11.64
C GLN A 95 14.67 -30.18 -11.07
N LYS A 96 14.83 -28.96 -10.57
CA LYS A 96 16.10 -28.45 -10.00
C LYS A 96 16.23 -28.65 -8.49
N ASN A 97 15.13 -28.93 -7.79
CA ASN A 97 15.11 -29.06 -6.34
C ASN A 97 14.21 -30.24 -5.97
N VAL A 98 14.81 -31.31 -5.46
CA VAL A 98 14.12 -32.57 -5.10
C VAL A 98 13.00 -32.36 -4.07
N ALA A 99 13.16 -31.37 -3.19
CA ALA A 99 12.12 -30.99 -2.22
C ALA A 99 11.16 -29.93 -2.75
N GLY A 100 11.39 -29.37 -3.95
CA GLY A 100 10.64 -28.26 -4.50
C GLY A 100 9.40 -28.72 -5.25
N PHE A 101 8.30 -27.99 -5.09
CA PHE A 101 7.06 -28.14 -5.82
C PHE A 101 6.55 -26.77 -6.27
N LYS A 102 5.86 -26.72 -7.41
CA LYS A 102 5.28 -25.50 -7.99
C LYS A 102 3.81 -25.73 -8.26
N GLY A 103 2.98 -24.88 -7.66
CA GLY A 103 1.56 -24.82 -7.95
C GLY A 103 1.28 -23.65 -8.88
N ILE A 104 0.34 -23.83 -9.82
CA ILE A 104 -0.03 -22.80 -10.79
C ILE A 104 -1.44 -22.34 -10.45
N ILE A 105 -1.60 -21.03 -10.25
CA ILE A 105 -2.90 -20.37 -10.13
C ILE A 105 -3.14 -19.63 -11.45
N PRO A 106 -4.20 -19.96 -12.19
CA PRO A 106 -4.53 -19.31 -13.45
C PRO A 106 -4.63 -17.78 -13.30
N HIS A 107 -4.15 -17.06 -14.32
CA HIS A 107 -4.22 -15.61 -14.38
C HIS A 107 -5.61 -15.08 -14.06
N GLN A 108 -5.69 -14.06 -13.20
CA GLN A 108 -6.94 -13.34 -12.90
C GLN A 108 -6.83 -11.88 -13.33
N PRO A 109 -7.97 -11.21 -13.61
CA PRO A 109 -8.01 -9.77 -13.84
C PRO A 109 -7.31 -8.98 -12.75
N LYS A 110 -6.68 -7.86 -13.12
CA LYS A 110 -6.03 -6.96 -12.17
C LYS A 110 -7.01 -6.46 -11.10
N GLY A 111 -6.57 -6.45 -9.85
CA GLY A 111 -7.37 -6.10 -8.68
C GLY A 111 -8.10 -7.28 -8.02
N ASP A 112 -8.24 -8.43 -8.71
CA ASP A 112 -8.89 -9.60 -8.12
C ASP A 112 -8.02 -10.25 -7.03
N LEU A 113 -8.71 -10.84 -6.06
CA LEU A 113 -8.09 -11.52 -4.92
C LEU A 113 -8.25 -13.02 -5.07
N THR A 114 -7.14 -13.72 -4.92
CA THR A 114 -7.11 -15.18 -4.80
C THR A 114 -6.75 -15.57 -3.39
N PHE A 115 -7.43 -16.57 -2.87
CA PHE A 115 -7.14 -17.17 -1.59
C PHE A 115 -6.68 -18.60 -1.80
N TYR A 116 -5.50 -18.95 -1.30
CA TYR A 116 -4.94 -20.28 -1.49
C TYR A 116 -4.40 -20.88 -0.19
N TYR A 117 -4.29 -22.20 -0.17
CA TYR A 117 -3.56 -22.93 0.85
C TYR A 117 -3.01 -24.23 0.24
N ILE A 118 -1.97 -24.75 0.87
CA ILE A 118 -1.30 -25.98 0.43
C ILE A 118 -1.80 -27.11 1.33
N LYS A 119 -2.09 -28.25 0.71
CA LYS A 119 -2.59 -29.44 1.37
C LYS A 119 -1.76 -30.63 0.94
N VAL A 120 -1.27 -31.38 1.91
CA VAL A 120 -0.59 -32.64 1.68
C VAL A 120 -1.53 -33.79 2.07
N VAL A 121 -1.67 -34.76 1.17
CA VAL A 121 -2.48 -35.95 1.35
C VAL A 121 -1.63 -37.22 1.40
N ASP A 122 -2.17 -38.23 2.08
CA ASP A 122 -1.59 -39.56 2.14
C ASP A 122 -1.96 -40.40 0.92
N GLU A 123 -1.40 -41.60 0.79
CA GLU A 123 -1.70 -42.55 -0.30
C GLU A 123 -3.20 -42.88 -0.38
N ASN A 124 -3.89 -42.86 0.77
CA ASN A 124 -5.34 -43.06 0.88
C ASN A 124 -6.16 -41.78 0.63
N GLY A 125 -5.54 -40.68 0.17
CA GLY A 125 -6.20 -39.39 -0.04
C GLY A 125 -6.59 -38.63 1.22
N GLN A 126 -6.27 -39.16 2.41
CA GLN A 126 -6.54 -38.51 3.69
C GLN A 126 -5.60 -37.32 3.92
N THR A 127 -6.10 -36.27 4.58
CA THR A 127 -5.32 -35.05 4.77
C THR A 127 -4.26 -35.25 5.86
N THR A 128 -2.99 -35.26 5.46
CA THR A 128 -1.87 -35.37 6.39
C THR A 128 -1.60 -34.01 7.04
N LEU A 129 -1.41 -32.97 6.22
CA LEU A 129 -0.94 -31.65 6.66
C LEU A 129 -1.51 -30.53 5.78
N THR A 130 -1.69 -29.35 6.35
CA THR A 130 -2.13 -28.14 5.64
C THR A 130 -1.26 -26.95 6.03
N LEU A 131 -1.01 -26.06 5.07
CA LEU A 131 -0.35 -24.78 5.27
C LEU A 131 -1.19 -23.66 4.64
N PRO A 132 -1.71 -22.70 5.43
CA PRO A 132 -1.51 -22.51 6.87
C PRO A 132 -2.20 -23.59 7.74
N ARG A 133 -1.71 -23.80 8.97
CA ARG A 133 -2.25 -24.80 9.91
C ARG A 133 -3.73 -24.52 10.20
N THR A 134 -4.56 -25.56 10.17
CA THR A 134 -5.98 -25.45 10.55
C THR A 134 -6.13 -25.01 12.00
N LYS A 135 -6.93 -23.97 12.24
CA LYS A 135 -7.33 -23.52 13.59
C LYS A 135 -8.85 -23.53 13.69
N ASN A 136 -9.40 -24.16 14.74
CA ASN A 136 -10.86 -24.28 14.94
C ASN A 136 -11.59 -24.86 13.71
N SER A 137 -11.05 -25.93 13.13
CA SER A 137 -11.59 -26.61 11.94
C SER A 137 -11.70 -25.75 10.67
N LYS A 138 -11.04 -24.58 10.64
CA LYS A 138 -10.96 -23.71 9.46
C LYS A 138 -9.50 -23.37 9.13
N VAL A 139 -9.15 -23.45 7.85
CA VAL A 139 -7.88 -22.94 7.34
C VAL A 139 -8.06 -21.45 7.07
N LYS A 140 -7.13 -20.62 7.55
CA LYS A 140 -7.05 -19.20 7.16
C LYS A 140 -6.22 -19.15 5.88
N PRO A 141 -6.82 -18.99 4.69
CA PRO A 141 -6.07 -19.05 3.45
C PRO A 141 -5.14 -17.84 3.30
N ILE A 142 -4.08 -18.04 2.54
CA ILE A 142 -3.11 -17.04 2.14
C ILE A 142 -3.74 -16.18 1.06
N ARG A 143 -3.55 -14.87 1.16
CA ARG A 143 -4.07 -13.90 0.19
C ARG A 143 -3.00 -13.63 -0.87
N LEU A 144 -3.39 -13.76 -2.13
CA LEU A 144 -2.66 -13.36 -3.33
C LEU A 144 -3.50 -12.32 -4.07
N ARG A 145 -2.90 -11.20 -4.47
CA ARG A 145 -3.55 -10.20 -5.33
C ARG A 145 -2.92 -10.20 -6.73
N PHE A 146 -3.74 -10.13 -7.77
CA PHE A 146 -3.25 -9.92 -9.13
C PHE A 146 -3.17 -8.42 -9.41
N GLU A 147 -2.01 -7.93 -9.83
CA GLU A 147 -1.74 -6.52 -10.08
C GLU A 147 -1.27 -6.33 -11.52
N GLY A 148 -1.74 -5.26 -12.16
CA GLY A 148 -1.21 -4.85 -13.45
C GLY A 148 0.19 -4.26 -13.32
N GLU A 149 0.96 -4.32 -14.41
CA GLU A 149 2.25 -3.65 -14.47
C GLU A 149 2.04 -2.14 -14.50
N VAL A 150 2.69 -1.43 -13.57
CA VAL A 150 2.61 0.04 -13.48
C VAL A 150 3.82 0.63 -14.19
N PRO A 151 3.64 1.45 -15.24
CA PRO A 151 4.74 2.10 -15.93
C PRO A 151 5.58 2.94 -14.97
N GLY A 152 6.91 2.86 -15.11
CA GLY A 152 7.84 3.68 -14.32
C GLY A 152 7.60 5.20 -14.48
N THR A 153 7.08 5.61 -15.64
CA THR A 153 6.68 6.99 -15.95
C THR A 153 5.51 7.50 -15.12
N VAL A 154 4.72 6.62 -14.49
CA VAL A 154 3.64 6.97 -13.56
C VAL A 154 4.09 6.75 -12.12
N LEU A 155 4.74 5.61 -11.85
CA LEU A 155 5.17 5.23 -10.51
C LEU A 155 6.18 6.23 -9.92
N LEU A 156 7.19 6.61 -10.70
CA LEU A 156 8.25 7.51 -10.21
C LEU A 156 7.70 8.92 -9.92
N PRO A 157 6.96 9.59 -10.83
CA PRO A 157 6.36 10.88 -10.51
C PRO A 157 5.38 10.81 -9.33
N HIS A 158 4.61 9.72 -9.19
CA HIS A 158 3.70 9.54 -8.06
C HIS A 158 4.45 9.54 -6.72
N ILE A 159 5.50 8.72 -6.60
CA ILE A 159 6.34 8.65 -5.40
C ILE A 159 6.99 10.01 -5.10
N LEU A 160 7.53 10.67 -6.14
CA LEU A 160 8.13 12.00 -5.99
C LEU A 160 7.11 13.05 -5.53
N ALA A 161 5.87 13.01 -6.02
CA ALA A 161 4.81 13.90 -5.58
C ALA A 161 4.39 13.61 -4.13
N MET A 162 4.24 12.35 -3.74
CA MET A 162 3.90 11.97 -2.37
C MET A 162 4.93 12.48 -1.35
N PHE A 163 6.21 12.16 -1.57
CA PHE A 163 7.28 12.61 -0.66
C PHE A 163 7.64 14.08 -0.82
N GLY A 164 7.46 14.65 -2.01
CA GLY A 164 7.53 16.08 -2.24
C GLY A 164 6.48 16.84 -1.42
N GLY A 165 5.25 16.34 -1.37
CA GLY A 165 4.18 16.90 -0.53
C GLY A 165 4.56 16.91 0.95
N VAL A 166 5.09 15.79 1.47
CA VAL A 166 5.58 15.70 2.86
C VAL A 166 6.74 16.66 3.11
N PHE A 167 7.68 16.78 2.18
CA PHE A 167 8.79 17.71 2.28
C PHE A 167 8.31 19.17 2.39
N PHE A 168 7.39 19.59 1.52
CA PHE A 168 6.80 20.94 1.61
C PHE A 168 5.92 21.11 2.85
N ALA A 169 5.28 20.05 3.36
CA ALA A 169 4.57 20.08 4.64
C ALA A 169 5.52 20.39 5.81
N PHE A 170 6.71 19.79 5.86
CA PHE A 170 7.75 20.15 6.85
C PHE A 170 8.21 21.60 6.70
N LEU A 171 8.44 22.07 5.46
CA LEU A 171 8.81 23.46 5.23
C LEU A 171 7.71 24.42 5.69
N SER A 172 6.45 24.08 5.43
CA SER A 172 5.28 24.85 5.86
C SER A 172 5.20 24.88 7.39
N PHE A 173 5.42 23.75 8.06
CA PHE A 173 5.51 23.65 9.52
C PHE A 173 6.64 24.50 10.11
N PHE A 174 7.84 24.49 9.52
CA PHE A 174 8.92 25.37 10.01
C PHE A 174 8.62 26.85 9.77
N SER A 175 7.90 27.18 8.69
CA SER A 175 7.56 28.55 8.32
C SER A 175 6.62 29.23 9.33
N ILE A 176 5.70 28.49 9.97
CA ILE A 176 4.78 29.10 10.94
C ILE A 176 5.48 29.56 12.23
N PHE A 177 6.56 28.90 12.65
CA PHE A 177 7.39 29.38 13.77
C PHE A 177 8.24 30.60 13.37
N GLU A 178 8.69 30.67 12.12
CA GLU A 178 9.37 31.86 11.60
C GLU A 178 8.42 33.05 11.50
N LEU A 179 7.18 32.82 11.09
CA LEU A 179 6.13 33.83 11.04
C LEU A 179 5.86 34.40 12.44
N LYS A 180 5.70 33.53 13.45
CA LYS A 180 5.53 33.95 14.85
C LYS A 180 6.72 34.79 15.35
N GLY A 181 7.93 34.45 14.91
CA GLY A 181 9.15 35.20 15.20
C GLY A 181 9.39 36.42 14.30
N LYS A 182 8.43 36.81 13.45
CA LYS A 182 8.52 37.91 12.46
C LYS A 182 9.72 37.81 11.50
N LYS A 183 10.25 36.61 11.28
CA LYS A 183 11.41 36.35 10.39
C LYS A 183 11.01 36.22 8.92
N ILE A 184 9.74 35.93 8.65
CA ILE A 184 9.18 35.83 7.31
C ILE A 184 7.80 36.49 7.27
N THR A 185 7.31 36.78 6.07
CA THR A 185 5.95 37.28 5.84
C THR A 185 4.93 36.14 5.80
N LEU A 186 3.66 36.46 6.13
CA LEU A 186 2.54 35.51 5.99
C LEU A 186 2.47 34.94 4.56
N GLN A 187 2.64 35.81 3.55
CA GLN A 187 2.60 35.40 2.15
C GLN A 187 3.61 34.29 1.83
N ARG A 188 4.83 34.39 2.36
CA ARG A 188 5.87 33.37 2.16
C ARG A 188 5.48 32.03 2.79
N SER A 189 4.90 32.04 3.99
CA SER A 189 4.40 30.82 4.62
C SER A 189 3.24 30.21 3.82
N VAL A 190 2.29 31.04 3.36
CA VAL A 190 1.15 30.59 2.55
C VAL A 190 1.61 30.03 1.20
N ASN A 191 2.69 30.53 0.62
CA ASN A 191 3.29 29.97 -0.60
C ASN A 191 3.82 28.54 -0.38
N LEU A 192 4.43 28.25 0.77
CA LEU A 192 4.87 26.89 1.09
C LEU A 192 3.67 25.96 1.27
N SER A 193 2.64 26.40 1.99
CA SER A 193 1.39 25.65 2.13
C SER A 193 0.70 25.40 0.77
N ARG A 194 0.79 26.36 -0.18
CA ARG A 194 0.34 26.22 -1.57
C ARG A 194 1.09 25.14 -2.32
N MET A 195 2.42 25.12 -2.21
CA MET A 195 3.24 24.09 -2.84
C MET A 195 2.90 22.71 -2.25
N THR A 196 2.71 22.61 -0.93
CA THR A 196 2.24 21.40 -0.28
C THR A 196 0.91 20.92 -0.89
N LEU A 197 -0.10 21.78 -0.95
CA LEU A 197 -1.41 21.42 -1.51
C LEU A 197 -1.32 21.01 -2.98
N GLY A 198 -0.61 21.78 -3.81
CA GLY A 198 -0.48 21.53 -5.24
C GLY A 198 0.23 20.21 -5.53
N ILE A 199 1.31 19.91 -4.81
CA ILE A 199 2.04 18.66 -4.97
C ILE A 199 1.22 17.47 -4.44
N LEU A 200 0.54 17.61 -3.30
CA LEU A 200 -0.38 16.60 -2.78
C LEU A 200 -1.52 16.33 -3.76
N PHE A 201 -2.06 17.35 -4.42
CA PHE A 201 -3.07 17.19 -5.46
C PHE A 201 -2.55 16.33 -6.61
N LEU A 202 -1.38 16.66 -7.15
CA LEU A 202 -0.76 15.91 -8.24
C LEU A 202 -0.48 14.45 -7.85
N GLY A 203 0.02 14.22 -6.64
CA GLY A 203 0.28 12.88 -6.13
C GLY A 203 -0.99 12.07 -5.88
N THR A 204 -2.01 12.69 -5.29
CA THR A 204 -3.24 12.01 -4.86
C THR A 204 -4.20 11.73 -6.00
N PHE A 205 -4.47 12.71 -6.87
CA PHE A 205 -5.53 12.58 -7.88
C PHE A 205 -4.97 12.16 -9.24
N PRO A 206 -4.30 12.99 -10.07
CA PRO A 206 -3.92 12.55 -11.42
C PRO A 206 -2.99 11.32 -11.42
N LEU A 207 -1.94 11.36 -10.59
CA LEU A 207 -0.96 10.28 -10.52
C LEU A 207 -1.50 9.08 -9.73
N GLY A 208 -2.27 9.31 -8.66
CA GLY A 208 -2.93 8.24 -7.91
C GLY A 208 -3.98 7.50 -8.73
N TRP A 209 -4.80 8.21 -9.50
CA TRP A 209 -5.79 7.63 -10.43
C TRP A 209 -5.14 6.82 -11.51
N ALA A 210 -4.07 7.34 -12.12
CA ALA A 210 -3.30 6.61 -13.10
C ALA A 210 -2.70 5.33 -12.49
N LEU A 211 -2.07 5.43 -11.32
CA LEU A 211 -1.47 4.28 -10.64
C LEU A 211 -2.50 3.21 -10.32
N ASN A 212 -3.64 3.58 -9.73
CA ASN A 212 -4.74 2.64 -9.43
C ASN A 212 -5.33 2.02 -10.70
N TRP A 213 -5.45 2.79 -11.78
CA TRP A 213 -5.92 2.26 -13.05
C TRP A 213 -4.98 1.19 -13.60
N TYR A 214 -3.66 1.44 -13.61
CA TYR A 214 -2.68 0.45 -14.06
C TYR A 214 -2.67 -0.78 -13.15
N ALA A 215 -2.59 -0.58 -11.84
CA ALA A 215 -2.47 -1.66 -10.87
C ALA A 215 -3.74 -2.51 -10.71
N PHE A 216 -4.93 -1.90 -10.68
CA PHE A 216 -6.19 -2.54 -10.26
C PHE A 216 -7.36 -2.36 -11.22
N GLY A 217 -7.18 -1.62 -12.33
CA GLY A 217 -8.22 -1.43 -13.34
C GLY A 217 -9.36 -0.51 -12.94
N VAL A 218 -9.19 0.26 -11.86
CA VAL A 218 -10.17 1.24 -11.39
C VAL A 218 -9.46 2.54 -11.10
N LEU A 219 -10.15 3.66 -11.30
CA LEU A 219 -9.57 4.97 -11.02
C LEU A 219 -9.42 5.23 -9.52
N TRP A 220 -10.32 4.68 -8.71
CA TRP A 220 -10.41 5.02 -7.28
C TRP A 220 -11.06 3.89 -6.47
N GLU A 221 -10.35 3.32 -5.48
CA GLU A 221 -10.89 2.33 -4.54
C GLU A 221 -11.38 2.93 -3.21
N ALA A 222 -11.01 4.19 -2.97
CA ALA A 222 -11.34 4.96 -1.78
C ALA A 222 -12.74 5.59 -1.84
N PHE A 223 -13.22 6.16 -0.73
CA PHE A 223 -14.48 6.92 -0.68
C PHE A 223 -14.37 8.18 -1.58
N PRO A 224 -15.47 8.65 -2.22
CA PRO A 224 -16.86 8.16 -2.17
C PRO A 224 -17.17 7.01 -3.13
N PHE A 225 -16.28 6.69 -4.06
CA PHE A 225 -16.57 5.75 -5.15
C PHE A 225 -16.32 4.29 -4.79
N GLY A 226 -15.47 4.02 -3.80
CA GLY A 226 -15.12 2.68 -3.36
C GLY A 226 -15.25 2.47 -1.85
N LYS A 227 -14.93 1.24 -1.43
CA LYS A 227 -15.12 0.75 -0.05
C LYS A 227 -13.81 0.60 0.73
N ASP A 228 -12.67 0.91 0.12
CA ASP A 228 -11.38 0.80 0.79
C ASP A 228 -11.07 2.06 1.63
N ILE A 229 -11.40 1.99 2.92
CA ILE A 229 -11.14 3.06 3.89
C ILE A 229 -9.63 3.29 4.08
N THR A 230 -8.81 2.26 3.84
CA THR A 230 -7.36 2.36 4.08
C THR A 230 -6.63 3.23 3.04
N ASP A 231 -7.27 3.49 1.90
CA ASP A 231 -6.75 4.32 0.82
C ASP A 231 -7.19 5.81 0.93
N ASN A 232 -8.08 6.16 1.88
CA ASN A 232 -8.55 7.54 2.08
C ASN A 232 -7.51 8.48 2.74
N LYS A 233 -6.36 7.95 3.20
CA LYS A 233 -5.40 8.71 4.02
C LYS A 233 -4.91 9.98 3.34
N THR A 234 -4.55 9.88 2.06
CA THR A 234 -4.02 10.98 1.26
C THR A 234 -5.08 12.04 0.98
N GLN A 235 -6.35 11.64 0.78
CA GLN A 235 -7.47 12.56 0.68
C GLN A 235 -7.68 13.37 1.96
N ILE A 236 -7.63 12.71 3.13
CA ILE A 236 -7.78 13.39 4.42
C ILE A 236 -6.68 14.45 4.56
N VAL A 237 -5.43 14.09 4.28
CA VAL A 237 -4.31 15.04 4.28
C VAL A 237 -4.58 16.20 3.32
N PHE A 238 -4.97 15.92 2.08
CA PHE A 238 -5.29 16.94 1.08
C PHE A 238 -6.40 17.89 1.56
N LEU A 239 -7.49 17.37 2.14
CA LEU A 239 -8.60 18.18 2.65
C LEU A 239 -8.18 19.13 3.78
N PHE A 240 -7.34 18.68 4.71
CA PHE A 240 -6.82 19.54 5.77
C PHE A 240 -5.97 20.71 5.23
N TRP A 241 -5.11 20.44 4.25
CA TRP A 241 -4.32 21.48 3.57
C TRP A 241 -5.21 22.41 2.73
N LEU A 242 -6.24 21.87 2.08
CA LEU A 242 -7.21 22.65 1.31
C LEU A 242 -7.99 23.60 2.22
N LEU A 243 -8.52 23.10 3.34
CA LEU A 243 -9.21 23.92 4.34
C LEU A 243 -8.27 25.02 4.87
N THR A 244 -7.03 24.67 5.22
CA THR A 244 -6.01 25.64 5.67
C THR A 244 -5.84 26.80 4.70
N LEU A 245 -5.85 26.55 3.39
CA LEU A 245 -5.71 27.60 2.38
C LEU A 245 -7.02 28.34 2.07
N ILE A 246 -8.18 27.69 2.16
CA ILE A 246 -9.50 28.33 2.00
C ILE A 246 -9.72 29.41 3.05
N PHE A 247 -9.31 29.19 4.30
CA PHE A 247 -9.51 30.21 5.34
C PHE A 247 -8.52 31.40 5.26
N VAL A 248 -7.47 31.26 4.44
CA VAL A 248 -6.51 32.33 4.12
C VAL A 248 -6.61 32.67 2.63
N LYS A 249 -7.83 32.64 2.07
CA LYS A 249 -8.13 32.83 0.65
C LYS A 249 -7.59 34.15 0.09
N GLY A 250 -7.54 35.22 0.91
CA GLY A 250 -7.00 36.52 0.51
C GLY A 250 -5.52 36.48 0.15
N SER A 251 -4.68 35.91 1.01
CA SER A 251 -3.26 35.66 0.74
C SER A 251 -3.08 34.56 -0.32
N PHE A 252 -3.94 33.53 -0.32
CA PHE A 252 -3.88 32.39 -1.24
C PHE A 252 -4.21 32.76 -2.70
N LEU A 253 -5.23 33.58 -2.98
CA LEU A 253 -5.64 33.95 -4.34
C LEU A 253 -5.10 35.30 -4.80
N SER A 254 -5.07 36.31 -3.92
CA SER A 254 -4.80 37.70 -4.30
C SER A 254 -3.51 38.25 -3.72
N GLY A 255 -2.87 37.53 -2.79
CA GLY A 255 -1.71 38.02 -2.05
C GLY A 255 -2.00 39.16 -1.07
N ASP A 256 -3.28 39.50 -0.87
CA ASP A 256 -3.71 40.55 0.03
C ASP A 256 -4.18 39.94 1.36
N SER A 257 -3.33 40.03 2.38
CA SER A 257 -3.59 39.48 3.71
C SER A 257 -4.80 40.12 4.41
N ARG A 258 -5.28 41.28 3.95
CA ARG A 258 -6.47 41.96 4.50
C ARG A 258 -7.78 41.28 4.10
N LYS A 259 -7.76 40.46 3.05
CA LYS A 259 -8.92 39.69 2.56
C LYS A 259 -8.99 38.28 3.17
N ASN A 260 -8.16 38.00 4.17
CA ASN A 260 -8.19 36.73 4.87
C ASN A 260 -9.37 36.66 5.82
N ILE A 261 -10.03 35.50 5.84
CA ILE A 261 -11.16 35.24 6.74
C ILE A 261 -10.64 35.11 8.18
N LEU A 262 -9.40 34.63 8.36
CA LEU A 262 -8.78 34.40 9.66
C LEU A 262 -7.40 35.07 9.80
N GLY A 263 -7.06 35.45 11.04
CA GLY A 263 -5.77 36.07 11.37
C GLY A 263 -4.59 35.09 11.46
N GLU A 264 -3.38 35.64 11.60
CA GLU A 264 -2.13 34.88 11.61
C GLU A 264 -2.07 33.79 12.70
N LYS A 265 -2.65 34.05 13.88
CA LYS A 265 -2.71 33.08 14.99
C LYS A 265 -3.51 31.84 14.61
N THR A 266 -4.60 32.00 13.87
CA THR A 266 -5.43 30.87 13.45
C THR A 266 -4.75 30.08 12.33
N TYR A 267 -4.14 30.79 11.36
CA TYR A 267 -3.34 30.15 10.32
C TYR A 267 -2.22 29.26 10.90
N PHE A 268 -1.52 29.73 11.94
CA PHE A 268 -0.52 28.94 12.66
C PHE A 268 -1.08 27.59 13.11
N TRP A 269 -2.22 27.60 13.80
CA TRP A 269 -2.85 26.37 14.31
C TRP A 269 -3.36 25.45 13.20
N MET A 270 -3.85 26.01 12.11
CA MET A 270 -4.34 25.23 10.96
C MET A 270 -3.20 24.51 10.23
N VAL A 271 -2.08 25.18 10.00
CA VAL A 271 -0.88 24.53 9.43
C VAL A 271 -0.32 23.49 10.40
N PHE A 272 -0.28 23.80 11.70
CA PHE A 272 0.16 22.84 12.72
C PHE A 272 -0.71 21.58 12.71
N ALA A 273 -2.04 21.73 12.70
CA ALA A 273 -3.00 20.63 12.63
C ALA A 273 -2.85 19.83 11.33
N SER A 274 -2.76 20.50 10.18
CA SER A 274 -2.59 19.86 8.86
C SER A 274 -1.28 19.08 8.78
N PHE A 275 -0.20 19.64 9.31
CA PHE A 275 1.08 18.96 9.43
C PHE A 275 0.98 17.73 10.33
N LEU A 276 0.35 17.84 11.50
CA LEU A 276 0.17 16.71 12.41
C LEU A 276 -0.63 15.58 11.75
N VAL A 277 -1.73 15.91 11.07
CA VAL A 277 -2.51 14.94 10.29
C VAL A 277 -1.67 14.30 9.20
N THR A 278 -0.82 15.08 8.50
CA THR A 278 0.11 14.55 7.50
C THR A 278 1.03 13.50 8.12
N ILE A 279 1.71 13.81 9.24
CA ILE A 279 2.60 12.87 9.90
C ILE A 279 1.86 11.63 10.37
N LEU A 280 0.73 11.79 11.06
CA LEU A 280 -0.06 10.66 11.56
C LEU A 280 -0.48 9.73 10.43
N MET A 281 -1.01 10.26 9.32
CA MET A 281 -1.47 9.46 8.19
C MET A 281 -0.33 8.70 7.49
N TYR A 282 0.85 9.31 7.38
CA TYR A 282 2.04 8.65 6.81
C TYR A 282 2.71 7.65 7.76
N LEU A 283 2.43 7.73 9.07
CA LEU A 283 2.87 6.72 10.04
C LEU A 283 1.94 5.48 10.08
N VAL A 284 0.66 5.62 9.70
CA VAL A 284 -0.24 4.47 9.59
C VAL A 284 0.27 3.57 8.46
N PRO A 285 0.62 2.29 8.73
CA PRO A 285 1.18 1.40 7.72
C PRO A 285 0.30 1.33 6.47
N HIS A 286 0.93 1.40 5.29
CA HIS A 286 0.21 1.29 4.02
C HIS A 286 -0.24 -0.16 3.79
N SER A 287 -1.50 -0.31 3.38
CA SER A 287 -2.17 -1.60 3.11
C SER A 287 -2.02 -2.09 1.66
N LEU A 288 -1.23 -1.37 0.85
CA LEU A 288 -0.93 -1.73 -0.54
C LEU A 288 0.29 -2.64 -0.64
#